data_AF-A0A818WLR4-F1
#
_entry.id   AF-A0A818WLR4-F1
#
_cell.length_a   1.000
_cell.length_b   1.000
_cell.length_c   1.000
_cell.angle_alpha   90.00
_cell.angle_beta   90.00
_cell.angle_gamma   90.00
#
_symmetry.space_group_name_H-M   'P 1'
#
loop_
_entity.id
_entity.type
_entity.pdbx_description
1 polymer ?
#
loop_
_entity_poly.entity_id
_entity_poly.type
_entity_poly.pdbx_seq_one_letter_code
_entity_poly.pdbx_strand_id
1 'polypeptide(L)'
;MSAPNGSCVPKIEVQAITVDTLRRNDTNSSVIAENLSLYISSITNSNTTSNSSNTLTVNEIDTLISRINDTNITINTADSILVAQQPNQGDNIIVLGASFTRGVGGKVVNTANKENVTNSHLSTAAIISNQSLTGVISLNMLIIDKPTTYENIDNSTNKTLASSVIVMSIRRDSSASVPMNISLYFQVLNEYKPNLSADYFCSFYDTTNFTWNEFGCTKPQYSPTFDRYECNCNHTTSFALIWLPKVPLTRYLNAQDIASLVFQSISICCFLAIIIHAIVIRIRDSKMSLRTYDLPPLISCGTTMILFVFYIALAMTVYTKETYDDENQCFLSSSVLMFFVYFFLIFMLCTKTSVAYFDYLRFVYLFPPPPYQQLLIMLVASFFVSITWVAFAAGFNSNSSFHITQLYPYKLCWFTRPAIYYFLTIPVGLFLIINIFIFIRVAQRMVSHARNATVHHGSFERRKQCVILLLFSCATQGIGWLFGPFLTIATPEAANVLGWFFIIFNGLEGLWVIILYAIIRLERIGEQIRILPAEEIRKSRTSKLTTSKDKKSFEEENEKEDRRITRDTEVRYQNRRKQTSRSFDDFRDIVMMDPDVDDHSETSFC
;
A
#
# COMPACT_ATOMS: atom_id res chain seq x y z
N MET A 1 -61.63 -44.22 -12.07
CA MET A 1 -60.69 -44.21 -13.20
C MET A 1 -59.67 -43.12 -12.94
N SER A 2 -58.49 -43.56 -12.55
CA SER A 2 -57.35 -42.80 -12.02
C SER A 2 -56.60 -42.07 -13.12
N ALA A 3 -56.43 -40.75 -12.95
CA ALA A 3 -55.39 -39.97 -13.61
C ALA A 3 -54.03 -40.32 -12.99
N PRO A 4 -52.92 -40.36 -13.74
CA PRO A 4 -51.61 -40.61 -13.17
C PRO A 4 -51.10 -39.34 -12.48
N ASN A 5 -50.70 -39.51 -11.21
CA ASN A 5 -50.00 -38.52 -10.39
C ASN A 5 -48.69 -38.11 -11.08
N GLY A 6 -48.63 -36.90 -11.62
CA GLY A 6 -47.39 -36.21 -11.93
C GLY A 6 -46.75 -35.74 -10.63
N SER A 7 -45.85 -36.55 -10.06
CA SER A 7 -45.01 -36.17 -8.93
C SER A 7 -44.09 -35.01 -9.32
N CYS A 8 -44.34 -33.81 -8.81
CA CYS A 8 -43.41 -32.68 -8.88
C CYS A 8 -42.22 -32.98 -7.96
N VAL A 9 -41.17 -33.61 -8.49
CA VAL A 9 -39.88 -33.72 -7.81
C VAL A 9 -39.26 -32.30 -7.74
N PRO A 10 -38.83 -31.80 -6.57
CA PRO A 10 -38.18 -30.50 -6.44
C PRO A 10 -36.92 -30.43 -7.31
N LYS A 11 -36.69 -29.31 -8.01
CA LYS A 11 -35.49 -29.09 -8.88
C LYS A 11 -34.16 -29.39 -8.17
N ILE A 12 -34.09 -29.19 -6.85
CA ILE A 12 -32.91 -29.46 -6.01
C ILE A 12 -32.63 -30.97 -5.87
N GLU A 13 -33.67 -31.78 -5.79
CA GLU A 13 -33.55 -33.24 -5.69
C GLU A 13 -33.12 -33.84 -7.04
N VAL A 14 -33.61 -33.27 -8.15
CA VAL A 14 -33.14 -33.59 -9.51
C VAL A 14 -31.67 -33.19 -9.70
N GLN A 15 -31.23 -32.02 -9.21
CA GLN A 15 -29.82 -31.60 -9.25
C GLN A 15 -28.89 -32.60 -8.54
N ALA A 16 -29.18 -32.94 -7.28
CA ALA A 16 -28.33 -33.83 -6.49
C ALA A 16 -28.25 -35.25 -7.08
N ILE A 17 -29.38 -35.81 -7.49
CA ILE A 17 -29.44 -37.16 -8.10
C ILE A 17 -28.67 -37.19 -9.43
N THR A 18 -28.78 -36.13 -10.23
CA THR A 18 -28.10 -36.05 -11.53
C THR A 18 -26.59 -35.91 -11.36
N VAL A 19 -26.12 -35.13 -10.37
CA VAL A 19 -24.69 -34.99 -10.06
C VAL A 19 -24.09 -36.32 -9.56
N ASP A 20 -24.76 -37.03 -8.66
CA ASP A 20 -24.31 -38.33 -8.17
C ASP A 20 -24.29 -39.41 -9.26
N THR A 21 -25.13 -39.25 -10.28
CA THR A 21 -25.13 -40.13 -11.46
C THR A 21 -23.99 -39.76 -12.41
N LEU A 22 -23.74 -38.47 -12.67
CA LEU A 22 -22.63 -38.02 -13.53
C LEU A 22 -21.25 -38.27 -12.92
N ARG A 23 -21.13 -38.29 -11.58
CA ARG A 23 -19.90 -38.68 -10.88
C ARG A 23 -19.68 -40.19 -10.86
N ARG A 24 -20.74 -41.00 -11.03
CA ARG A 24 -20.58 -42.43 -11.27
C ARG A 24 -19.97 -42.63 -12.66
N ASN A 25 -19.02 -43.56 -12.76
CA ASN A 25 -18.16 -43.72 -13.92
C ASN A 25 -18.90 -44.47 -15.05
N ASP A 26 -20.04 -43.94 -15.50
CA ASP A 26 -20.81 -44.49 -16.61
C ASP A 26 -20.02 -44.40 -17.91
N THR A 27 -20.12 -45.45 -18.73
CA THR A 27 -19.39 -45.58 -20.00
C THR A 27 -20.25 -45.27 -21.23
N ASN A 28 -21.55 -45.04 -21.05
CA ASN A 28 -22.49 -44.77 -22.14
C ASN A 28 -22.59 -43.26 -22.42
N SER A 29 -22.11 -42.82 -23.59
CA SER A 29 -22.05 -41.41 -23.96
C SER A 29 -23.44 -40.76 -24.04
N SER A 30 -24.46 -41.48 -24.51
CA SER A 30 -25.85 -40.99 -24.57
C SER A 30 -26.41 -40.65 -23.19
N VAL A 31 -26.18 -41.52 -22.20
CA VAL A 31 -26.62 -41.32 -20.81
C VAL A 31 -25.88 -40.14 -20.17
N ILE A 32 -24.57 -40.02 -20.40
CA ILE A 32 -23.78 -38.86 -19.94
C ILE A 32 -24.35 -37.57 -20.54
N ALA A 33 -24.61 -37.55 -21.85
CA ALA A 33 -25.10 -36.40 -22.58
C ALA A 33 -26.50 -35.95 -22.09
N GLU A 34 -27.43 -36.89 -21.91
CA GLU A 34 -28.78 -36.62 -21.41
C GLU A 34 -28.75 -36.10 -19.97
N ASN A 35 -28.01 -36.77 -19.07
CA ASN A 35 -27.88 -36.34 -17.69
C ASN A 35 -27.16 -34.99 -17.58
N LEU A 36 -26.15 -34.73 -18.40
CA LEU A 36 -25.45 -33.45 -18.43
C LEU A 36 -26.38 -32.33 -18.93
N SER A 37 -27.19 -32.59 -19.96
CA SER A 37 -28.19 -31.63 -20.42
C SER A 37 -29.24 -31.34 -19.34
N LEU A 38 -29.74 -32.37 -18.64
CA LEU A 38 -30.70 -32.22 -17.54
C LEU A 38 -30.11 -31.41 -16.38
N TYR A 39 -28.85 -31.70 -16.02
CA TYR A 39 -28.11 -30.94 -15.01
C TYR A 39 -27.99 -29.47 -15.43
N ILE A 40 -27.61 -29.19 -16.68
CA ILE A 40 -27.45 -27.80 -17.15
C ILE A 40 -28.77 -27.05 -17.10
N SER A 41 -29.86 -27.63 -17.61
CA SER A 41 -31.19 -27.02 -17.52
C SER A 41 -31.65 -26.79 -16.06
N SER A 42 -31.11 -27.56 -15.11
CA SER A 42 -31.42 -27.39 -13.70
C SER A 42 -30.63 -26.26 -13.02
N ILE A 43 -29.42 -25.93 -13.50
CA ILE A 43 -28.57 -24.84 -12.96
C ILE A 43 -28.74 -23.51 -13.71
N THR A 44 -29.27 -23.55 -14.93
CA THR A 44 -29.67 -22.36 -15.67
C THR A 44 -30.98 -21.82 -15.08
N ASN A 45 -31.02 -20.51 -14.79
CA ASN A 45 -32.18 -19.81 -14.21
C ASN A 45 -32.63 -20.26 -12.80
N SER A 46 -31.79 -20.96 -12.02
CA SER A 46 -32.10 -21.36 -10.64
C SER A 46 -31.41 -20.48 -9.58
N ASN A 47 -32.18 -19.88 -8.65
CA ASN A 47 -31.66 -19.19 -7.45
C ASN A 47 -31.18 -20.15 -6.34
N THR A 48 -30.89 -21.41 -6.68
CA THR A 48 -30.55 -22.44 -5.69
C THR A 48 -29.15 -22.18 -5.14
N THR A 49 -29.02 -22.10 -3.80
CA THR A 49 -27.74 -21.97 -3.10
C THR A 49 -26.87 -23.19 -3.39
N SER A 50 -25.81 -22.99 -4.17
CA SER A 50 -24.83 -24.00 -4.55
C SER A 50 -24.08 -24.52 -3.34
N ASN A 51 -24.18 -25.83 -3.08
CA ASN A 51 -23.33 -26.56 -2.14
C ASN A 51 -22.45 -27.53 -2.95
N SER A 52 -21.19 -27.75 -2.54
CA SER A 52 -20.21 -28.54 -3.32
C SER A 52 -20.66 -29.97 -3.64
N SER A 53 -21.60 -30.51 -2.85
CA SER A 53 -22.22 -31.82 -3.10
C SER A 53 -23.10 -31.85 -4.36
N ASN A 54 -23.74 -30.73 -4.73
CA ASN A 54 -24.82 -30.67 -5.72
C ASN A 54 -24.45 -29.90 -6.99
N THR A 55 -23.19 -29.50 -7.13
CA THR A 55 -22.70 -28.75 -8.30
C THR A 55 -21.44 -29.40 -8.86
N LEU A 56 -21.39 -29.56 -10.18
CA LEU A 56 -20.18 -29.94 -10.90
C LEU A 56 -19.26 -28.73 -11.04
N THR A 57 -17.98 -28.93 -10.85
CA THR A 57 -16.92 -27.98 -11.21
C THR A 57 -16.77 -27.90 -12.74
N VAL A 58 -16.20 -26.80 -13.25
CA VAL A 58 -15.90 -26.65 -14.69
C VAL A 58 -14.97 -27.76 -15.17
N ASN A 59 -14.02 -28.19 -14.34
CA ASN A 59 -13.15 -29.32 -14.63
C ASN A 59 -13.93 -30.65 -14.74
N GLU A 60 -14.86 -30.92 -13.82
CA GLU A 60 -15.74 -32.09 -13.93
C GLU A 60 -16.56 -32.07 -15.23
N ILE A 61 -17.10 -30.91 -15.63
CA ILE A 61 -17.82 -30.76 -16.90
C ILE A 61 -16.89 -31.04 -18.10
N ASP A 62 -15.68 -30.49 -18.12
CA ASP A 62 -14.71 -30.72 -19.19
C ASP A 62 -14.33 -32.22 -19.31
N THR A 63 -14.15 -32.90 -18.17
CA THR A 63 -13.92 -34.35 -18.14
C THR A 63 -15.13 -35.17 -18.59
N LEU A 64 -16.36 -34.70 -18.34
CA LEU A 64 -17.58 -35.36 -18.83
C LEU A 64 -17.72 -35.20 -20.35
N ILE A 65 -17.48 -33.99 -20.85
CA ILE A 65 -17.54 -33.67 -22.28
C ILE A 65 -16.49 -34.46 -23.06
N SER A 66 -15.27 -34.61 -22.54
CA SER A 66 -14.22 -35.41 -23.19
C SER A 66 -14.49 -36.91 -23.20
N ARG A 67 -15.36 -37.43 -22.31
CA ARG A 67 -15.75 -38.85 -22.27
C ARG A 67 -16.83 -39.23 -23.28
N ILE A 68 -17.54 -38.26 -23.87
CA ILE A 68 -18.59 -38.53 -24.86
C ILE A 68 -17.94 -39.01 -26.15
N ASN A 69 -18.08 -40.30 -26.44
CA ASN A 69 -17.36 -40.98 -27.53
C ASN A 69 -18.22 -41.21 -28.77
N ASP A 70 -19.54 -41.04 -28.66
CA ASP A 70 -20.49 -41.39 -29.72
C ASP A 70 -20.46 -40.35 -30.85
N THR A 71 -20.68 -40.85 -32.07
CA THR A 71 -20.31 -40.11 -33.29
C THR A 71 -21.33 -39.09 -33.77
N ASN A 72 -22.56 -39.04 -33.20
CA ASN A 72 -23.61 -38.10 -33.64
C ASN A 72 -24.68 -37.83 -32.55
N ILE A 73 -24.31 -37.19 -31.45
CA ILE A 73 -25.28 -36.70 -30.45
C ILE A 73 -25.48 -35.20 -30.63
N THR A 74 -26.74 -34.77 -30.60
CA THR A 74 -27.08 -33.35 -30.52
C THR A 74 -28.28 -33.19 -29.60
N ILE A 75 -28.05 -32.57 -28.45
CA ILE A 75 -29.10 -32.25 -27.49
C ILE A 75 -29.25 -30.74 -27.49
N ASN A 76 -30.44 -30.28 -27.86
CA ASN A 76 -30.75 -28.88 -27.99
C ASN A 76 -31.89 -28.52 -27.04
N THR A 77 -31.64 -27.58 -26.15
CA THR A 77 -32.63 -27.03 -25.22
C THR A 77 -32.67 -25.51 -25.36
N ALA A 78 -33.64 -24.87 -24.72
CA ALA A 78 -33.72 -23.41 -24.70
C ALA A 78 -32.58 -22.74 -23.92
N ASP A 79 -31.86 -23.51 -23.08
CA ASP A 79 -30.86 -23.04 -22.12
C ASP A 79 -29.44 -23.54 -22.46
N SER A 80 -29.30 -24.54 -23.33
CA SER A 80 -28.02 -25.11 -23.70
C SER A 80 -28.08 -25.89 -25.00
N ILE A 81 -26.92 -26.06 -25.64
CA ILE A 81 -26.74 -27.02 -26.72
C ILE A 81 -25.50 -27.86 -26.46
N LEU A 82 -25.64 -29.17 -26.57
CA LEU A 82 -24.56 -30.15 -26.56
C LEU A 82 -24.46 -30.80 -27.93
N VAL A 83 -23.29 -30.69 -28.55
CA VAL A 83 -22.95 -31.31 -29.83
C VAL A 83 -21.77 -32.25 -29.58
N ALA A 84 -21.91 -33.52 -29.95
CA ALA A 84 -20.81 -34.47 -30.00
C ALA A 84 -20.89 -35.19 -31.33
N GLN A 85 -20.05 -34.77 -32.29
CA GLN A 85 -20.10 -35.28 -33.65
C GLN A 85 -18.70 -35.55 -34.19
N GLN A 86 -18.60 -36.51 -35.11
CA GLN A 86 -17.40 -36.66 -35.94
C GLN A 86 -17.36 -35.52 -36.97
N PRO A 87 -16.26 -34.73 -37.05
CA PRO A 87 -16.21 -33.59 -37.96
C PRO A 87 -16.42 -33.94 -39.43
N ASN A 88 -15.85 -35.06 -39.88
CA ASN A 88 -16.02 -35.52 -41.25
C ASN A 88 -17.17 -36.53 -41.33
N GLN A 89 -18.29 -36.12 -41.92
CA GLN A 89 -19.50 -36.94 -42.05
C GLN A 89 -19.62 -37.66 -43.41
N GLY A 90 -18.58 -37.61 -44.27
CA GLY A 90 -18.54 -38.36 -45.53
C GLY A 90 -19.15 -37.66 -46.76
N ASP A 91 -19.91 -36.57 -46.57
CA ASP A 91 -20.64 -35.87 -47.65
C ASP A 91 -20.02 -34.52 -48.08
N ASN A 92 -18.70 -34.35 -47.91
CA ASN A 92 -18.01 -33.05 -48.13
C ASN A 92 -18.50 -31.91 -47.19
N ILE A 93 -19.35 -32.27 -46.22
CA ILE A 93 -19.82 -31.40 -45.14
C ILE A 93 -18.95 -31.70 -43.92
N ILE A 94 -18.34 -30.65 -43.38
CA ILE A 94 -17.50 -30.76 -42.18
C ILE A 94 -18.18 -30.01 -41.05
N VAL A 95 -18.40 -30.66 -39.92
CA VAL A 95 -18.92 -30.03 -38.70
C VAL A 95 -17.82 -29.17 -38.10
N LEU A 96 -18.09 -27.87 -37.99
CA LEU A 96 -17.14 -26.85 -37.56
C LEU A 96 -17.37 -26.40 -36.11
N GLY A 97 -18.55 -26.64 -35.54
CA GLY A 97 -18.87 -26.24 -34.17
C GLY A 97 -20.36 -26.10 -33.92
N ALA A 98 -20.73 -25.17 -33.03
CA ALA A 98 -22.11 -24.92 -32.63
C ALA A 98 -22.38 -23.43 -32.47
N SER A 99 -23.63 -23.04 -32.68
CA SER A 99 -24.16 -21.72 -32.37
C SER A 99 -25.38 -21.83 -31.48
N PHE A 100 -25.66 -20.78 -30.74
CA PHE A 100 -26.75 -20.70 -29.78
C PHE A 100 -27.40 -19.32 -29.82
N THR A 101 -28.73 -19.32 -29.86
CA THR A 101 -29.54 -18.11 -29.74
C THR A 101 -30.46 -18.27 -28.55
N ARG A 102 -30.35 -17.33 -27.61
CA ARG A 102 -31.08 -17.35 -26.35
C ARG A 102 -32.59 -17.42 -26.57
N GLY A 103 -33.26 -18.32 -25.84
CA GLY A 103 -34.70 -18.55 -25.92
C GLY A 103 -35.17 -19.29 -27.18
N VAL A 104 -34.27 -19.58 -28.12
CA VAL A 104 -34.55 -20.35 -29.35
C VAL A 104 -33.86 -21.71 -29.30
N GLY A 105 -32.64 -21.77 -28.74
CA GLY A 105 -31.79 -22.94 -28.71
C GLY A 105 -30.62 -22.83 -29.68
N GLY A 106 -29.90 -23.93 -29.85
CA GLY A 106 -28.70 -24.00 -30.68
C GLY A 106 -28.86 -24.71 -32.02
N LYS A 107 -27.82 -24.60 -32.84
CA LYS A 107 -27.67 -25.28 -34.13
C LYS A 107 -26.23 -25.76 -34.30
N VAL A 108 -26.07 -26.88 -35.00
CA VAL A 108 -24.76 -27.37 -35.43
C VAL A 108 -24.27 -26.52 -36.60
N VAL A 109 -23.03 -26.07 -36.54
CA VAL A 109 -22.38 -25.27 -37.58
C VAL A 109 -21.52 -26.20 -38.43
N ASN A 110 -21.71 -26.16 -39.74
CA ASN A 110 -20.95 -26.94 -40.70
C ASN A 110 -20.50 -26.06 -41.89
N THR A 111 -19.72 -26.62 -42.80
CA THR A 111 -19.22 -25.89 -43.98
C THR A 111 -20.32 -25.30 -44.87
N ALA A 112 -21.51 -25.91 -44.90
CA ALA A 112 -22.62 -25.45 -45.73
C ALA A 112 -23.39 -24.26 -45.12
N ASN A 113 -23.47 -24.17 -43.79
CA ASN A 113 -24.25 -23.13 -43.10
C ASN A 113 -23.39 -22.08 -42.38
N LYS A 114 -22.05 -22.21 -42.39
CA LYS A 114 -21.10 -21.32 -41.70
C LYS A 114 -21.38 -19.84 -41.97
N GLU A 115 -21.49 -19.44 -43.24
CA GLU A 115 -21.67 -18.04 -43.63
C GLU A 115 -23.00 -17.46 -43.12
N ASN A 116 -24.07 -18.26 -43.16
CA ASN A 116 -25.37 -17.86 -42.63
C ASN A 116 -25.31 -17.65 -41.12
N VAL A 117 -24.57 -18.50 -40.39
CA VAL A 117 -24.39 -18.38 -38.94
C VAL A 117 -23.55 -17.15 -38.61
N THR A 118 -22.40 -16.96 -39.28
CA THR A 118 -21.53 -15.80 -39.03
C THR A 118 -22.23 -14.48 -39.32
N ASN A 119 -23.16 -14.43 -40.28
CA ASN A 119 -23.90 -13.22 -40.64
C ASN A 119 -25.27 -13.09 -39.94
N SER A 120 -25.52 -13.87 -38.88
CA SER A 120 -26.77 -13.83 -38.12
C SER A 120 -26.60 -13.24 -36.72
N HIS A 121 -27.70 -12.69 -36.17
CA HIS A 121 -27.78 -12.31 -34.77
C HIS A 121 -27.90 -13.57 -33.90
N LEU A 122 -26.82 -13.89 -33.20
CA LEU A 122 -26.71 -15.04 -32.31
C LEU A 122 -26.15 -14.59 -30.96
N SER A 123 -26.48 -15.34 -29.91
CA SER A 123 -26.03 -15.02 -28.56
C SER A 123 -24.62 -15.54 -28.30
N THR A 124 -24.30 -16.74 -28.78
CA THR A 124 -22.96 -17.33 -28.63
C THR A 124 -22.69 -18.33 -29.74
N ALA A 125 -21.45 -18.39 -30.23
CA ALA A 125 -21.03 -19.43 -31.16
C ALA A 125 -19.52 -19.70 -31.06
N ALA A 126 -19.13 -20.94 -31.35
CA ALA A 126 -17.74 -21.30 -31.55
C ALA A 126 -17.60 -22.08 -32.86
N ILE A 127 -16.67 -21.62 -33.70
CA ILE A 127 -16.44 -22.17 -35.04
C ILE A 127 -14.95 -22.44 -35.20
N ILE A 128 -14.60 -23.69 -35.48
CA ILE A 128 -13.22 -24.14 -35.65
C ILE A 128 -12.84 -24.06 -37.13
N SER A 129 -11.61 -23.63 -37.41
CA SER A 129 -11.09 -23.62 -38.78
C SER A 129 -11.03 -25.04 -39.35
N ASN A 130 -11.33 -25.18 -40.64
CA ASN A 130 -11.32 -26.49 -41.31
C ASN A 130 -9.93 -27.16 -41.21
N GLN A 131 -8.86 -26.38 -41.34
CA GLN A 131 -7.49 -26.90 -41.23
C GLN A 131 -7.22 -27.53 -39.86
N SER A 132 -7.74 -26.93 -38.78
CA SER A 132 -7.55 -27.41 -37.40
C SER A 132 -8.28 -28.73 -37.10
N LEU A 133 -9.26 -29.13 -37.94
CA LEU A 133 -10.06 -30.36 -37.77
C LEU A 133 -9.45 -31.59 -38.46
N THR A 134 -8.30 -31.46 -39.10
CA THR A 134 -7.60 -32.58 -39.73
C THR A 134 -7.21 -33.63 -38.68
N GLY A 135 -7.62 -34.90 -38.87
CA GLY A 135 -7.33 -36.00 -37.95
C GLY A 135 -8.15 -35.98 -36.65
N VAL A 136 -9.16 -35.13 -36.54
CA VAL A 136 -10.11 -35.12 -35.42
C VAL A 136 -11.17 -36.20 -35.62
N ILE A 137 -11.33 -37.05 -34.61
CA ILE A 137 -12.30 -38.16 -34.61
C ILE A 137 -13.59 -37.81 -33.86
N SER A 138 -13.55 -36.83 -32.96
CA SER A 138 -14.73 -36.34 -32.24
C SER A 138 -14.53 -34.89 -31.84
N LEU A 139 -15.56 -34.08 -32.11
CA LEU A 139 -15.70 -32.70 -31.69
C LEU A 139 -16.88 -32.61 -30.73
N ASN A 140 -16.58 -32.32 -29.46
CA ASN A 140 -17.57 -32.18 -28.42
C ASN A 140 -17.62 -30.72 -27.97
N MET A 141 -18.79 -30.12 -28.05
CA MET A 141 -19.02 -28.71 -27.71
C MET A 141 -20.30 -28.58 -26.92
N LEU A 142 -20.23 -27.87 -25.81
CA LEU A 142 -21.35 -27.54 -24.96
C LEU A 142 -21.40 -26.03 -24.80
N ILE A 143 -22.53 -25.42 -25.14
CA ILE A 143 -22.80 -24.01 -24.88
C ILE A 143 -23.85 -23.94 -23.78
N ILE A 144 -23.55 -23.23 -22.70
CA ILE A 144 -24.41 -23.05 -21.54
C ILE A 144 -24.86 -21.60 -21.49
N ASP A 145 -26.17 -21.36 -21.63
CA ASP A 145 -26.74 -20.03 -21.40
C ASP A 145 -26.85 -19.75 -19.91
N LYS A 146 -26.47 -18.52 -19.53
CA LYS A 146 -26.59 -17.97 -18.18
C LYS A 146 -26.24 -18.97 -17.04
N PRO A 147 -24.98 -19.41 -16.94
CA PRO A 147 -24.55 -20.31 -15.88
C PRO A 147 -24.39 -19.56 -14.55
N THR A 148 -25.50 -19.26 -13.88
CA THR A 148 -25.53 -18.49 -12.61
C THR A 148 -24.64 -19.08 -11.51
N THR A 149 -24.54 -20.41 -11.46
CA THR A 149 -23.67 -21.14 -10.52
C THR A 149 -22.17 -20.86 -10.73
N TYR A 150 -21.79 -20.39 -11.92
CA TYR A 150 -20.41 -20.18 -12.35
C TYR A 150 -20.02 -18.70 -12.44
N GLU A 151 -20.88 -17.79 -11.95
CA GLU A 151 -20.65 -16.35 -12.01
C GLU A 151 -19.46 -15.89 -11.15
N ASN A 152 -19.29 -16.49 -9.96
CA ASN A 152 -18.28 -16.09 -8.97
C ASN A 152 -17.13 -17.10 -8.82
N ILE A 153 -16.77 -17.82 -9.89
CA ILE A 153 -15.70 -18.83 -9.80
C ILE A 153 -14.33 -18.18 -9.53
N ASP A 154 -14.09 -16.99 -10.10
CA ASP A 154 -12.81 -16.28 -9.94
C ASP A 154 -12.96 -15.07 -9.00
N ASN A 155 -13.03 -15.35 -7.69
CA ASN A 155 -13.05 -14.31 -6.66
C ASN A 155 -11.69 -13.60 -6.50
N SER A 156 -10.63 -14.09 -7.16
CA SER A 156 -9.27 -13.58 -6.94
C SER A 156 -8.94 -12.36 -7.82
N THR A 157 -9.54 -12.26 -9.00
CA THR A 157 -9.17 -11.25 -10.01
C THR A 157 -10.21 -10.14 -10.21
N ASN A 158 -11.30 -10.11 -9.43
CA ASN A 158 -12.46 -9.21 -9.61
C ASN A 158 -13.09 -9.26 -11.02
N LYS A 159 -12.81 -10.34 -11.76
CA LYS A 159 -13.34 -10.61 -13.08
C LYS A 159 -14.76 -11.16 -12.97
N THR A 160 -15.67 -10.66 -13.81
CA THR A 160 -17.07 -11.11 -13.80
C THR A 160 -17.48 -11.62 -15.17
N LEU A 161 -18.30 -12.68 -15.20
CA LEU A 161 -18.83 -13.24 -16.44
C LEU A 161 -19.71 -12.21 -17.19
N ALA A 162 -19.57 -12.12 -18.51
CA ALA A 162 -20.35 -11.22 -19.38
C ALA A 162 -21.27 -11.95 -20.38
N SER A 163 -20.99 -13.22 -20.67
CA SER A 163 -21.67 -14.00 -21.73
C SER A 163 -22.02 -15.42 -21.29
N SER A 164 -22.64 -16.18 -22.20
CA SER A 164 -22.72 -17.65 -22.12
C SER A 164 -21.32 -18.27 -22.11
N VAL A 165 -21.21 -19.50 -21.59
CA VAL A 165 -19.94 -20.25 -21.49
C VAL A 165 -19.91 -21.34 -22.55
N ILE A 166 -18.77 -21.51 -23.21
CA ILE A 166 -18.54 -22.56 -24.21
C ILE A 166 -17.51 -23.53 -23.64
N VAL A 167 -17.89 -24.80 -23.46
CA VAL A 167 -16.96 -25.88 -23.11
C VAL A 167 -16.70 -26.69 -24.37
N MET A 168 -15.43 -26.90 -24.69
CA MET A 168 -15.05 -27.58 -25.93
C MET A 168 -13.91 -28.57 -25.70
N SER A 169 -14.13 -29.80 -26.18
CA SER A 169 -13.13 -30.86 -26.17
C SER A 169 -13.01 -31.48 -27.56
N ILE A 170 -11.78 -31.75 -27.97
CA ILE A 170 -11.45 -32.40 -29.23
C ILE A 170 -10.65 -33.65 -28.97
N ARG A 171 -10.99 -34.73 -29.65
CA ARG A 171 -10.21 -35.96 -29.68
C ARG A 171 -9.62 -36.21 -31.07
N ARG A 172 -8.32 -36.51 -31.11
CA ARG A 172 -7.58 -36.84 -32.34
C ARG A 172 -7.06 -38.27 -32.31
N ASP A 173 -6.92 -38.84 -33.51
CA ASP A 173 -6.28 -40.15 -33.73
C ASP A 173 -4.74 -40.03 -33.77
N SER A 174 -4.22 -38.84 -34.11
CA SER A 174 -2.78 -38.58 -34.23
C SER A 174 -2.23 -37.72 -33.08
N SER A 175 -0.99 -38.01 -32.69
CA SER A 175 -0.22 -37.29 -31.67
C SER A 175 0.40 -35.97 -32.15
N ALA A 176 0.23 -35.62 -33.43
CA ALA A 176 0.74 -34.38 -33.99
C ALA A 176 -0.18 -33.21 -33.61
N SER A 177 0.36 -32.24 -32.86
CA SER A 177 -0.35 -31.03 -32.47
C SER A 177 -0.50 -30.09 -33.67
N VAL A 178 -1.67 -30.08 -34.30
CA VAL A 178 -2.05 -29.07 -35.29
C VAL A 178 -2.51 -27.81 -34.54
N PRO A 179 -2.00 -26.61 -34.89
CA PRO A 179 -2.45 -25.36 -34.26
C PRO A 179 -3.96 -25.20 -34.40
N MET A 180 -4.63 -24.95 -33.27
CA MET A 180 -6.06 -24.65 -33.29
C MET A 180 -6.26 -23.19 -33.66
N ASN A 181 -7.34 -22.94 -34.40
CA ASN A 181 -7.85 -21.60 -34.62
C ASN A 181 -9.37 -21.66 -34.51
N ILE A 182 -9.88 -21.10 -33.41
CA ILE A 182 -11.29 -21.13 -33.06
C ILE A 182 -11.79 -19.70 -33.02
N SER A 183 -12.77 -19.39 -33.85
CA SER A 183 -13.49 -18.11 -33.81
C SER A 183 -14.66 -18.22 -32.85
N LEU A 184 -14.63 -17.37 -31.83
CA LEU A 184 -15.62 -17.29 -30.77
C LEU A 184 -16.43 -16.00 -30.93
N TYR A 185 -17.73 -16.11 -30.70
CA TYR A 185 -18.69 -15.03 -30.79
C TYR A 185 -19.49 -14.96 -29.49
N PHE A 186 -19.56 -13.79 -28.86
CA PHE A 186 -20.23 -13.60 -27.58
C PHE A 186 -21.07 -12.32 -27.57
N GLN A 187 -22.37 -12.46 -27.35
CA GLN A 187 -23.24 -11.34 -27.01
C GLN A 187 -23.20 -11.10 -25.50
N VAL A 188 -23.13 -9.83 -25.11
CA VAL A 188 -23.21 -9.45 -23.68
C VAL A 188 -24.61 -9.70 -23.18
N LEU A 189 -24.75 -10.49 -22.12
CA LEU A 189 -26.04 -10.73 -21.49
C LEU A 189 -26.47 -9.48 -20.73
N ASN A 190 -27.70 -9.01 -20.94
CA ASN A 190 -28.21 -7.78 -20.32
C ASN A 190 -28.13 -7.80 -18.79
N GLU A 191 -28.28 -8.97 -18.17
CA GLU A 191 -28.18 -9.14 -16.72
C GLU A 191 -26.75 -9.02 -16.20
N TYR A 192 -25.76 -9.30 -17.05
CA TYR A 192 -24.34 -9.15 -16.76
C TYR A 192 -23.76 -7.86 -17.32
N LYS A 193 -24.59 -7.03 -17.96
CA LYS A 193 -24.18 -5.75 -18.48
C LYS A 193 -23.86 -4.82 -17.32
N PRO A 194 -22.62 -4.33 -17.22
CA PRO A 194 -22.24 -3.47 -16.12
C PRO A 194 -22.96 -2.12 -16.20
N ASN A 195 -23.34 -1.57 -15.04
CA ASN A 195 -23.87 -0.21 -14.93
C ASN A 195 -22.81 0.87 -15.23
N LEU A 196 -21.54 0.47 -15.25
CA LEU A 196 -20.37 1.31 -15.49
C LEU A 196 -19.70 0.88 -16.81
N SER A 197 -18.83 1.74 -17.33
CA SER A 197 -17.96 1.37 -18.46
C SER A 197 -17.15 0.12 -18.11
N ALA A 198 -16.89 -0.76 -19.07
CA ALA A 198 -16.18 -2.00 -18.85
C ALA A 198 -15.21 -2.35 -19.99
N ASP A 199 -14.15 -3.05 -19.63
CA ASP A 199 -13.27 -3.74 -20.57
C ASP A 199 -13.71 -5.19 -20.65
N TYR A 200 -13.80 -5.69 -21.88
CA TYR A 200 -14.19 -7.06 -22.15
C TYR A 200 -12.96 -7.84 -22.61
N PHE A 201 -12.88 -9.09 -22.18
CA PHE A 201 -11.80 -10.02 -22.47
C PHE A 201 -12.39 -11.36 -22.88
N CYS A 202 -11.84 -11.95 -23.94
CA CYS A 202 -12.06 -13.36 -24.21
C CYS A 202 -11.06 -14.16 -23.40
N SER A 203 -11.58 -14.92 -22.45
CA SER A 203 -10.76 -15.66 -21.52
C SER A 203 -11.16 -17.13 -21.52
N PHE A 204 -10.20 -17.98 -21.19
CA PHE A 204 -10.44 -19.38 -20.90
C PHE A 204 -10.28 -19.66 -19.42
N TYR A 205 -10.95 -20.71 -18.96
CA TYR A 205 -10.87 -21.11 -17.56
C TYR A 205 -9.66 -22.03 -17.34
N ASP A 206 -8.69 -21.56 -16.54
CA ASP A 206 -7.52 -22.32 -16.12
C ASP A 206 -7.88 -23.18 -14.90
N THR A 207 -8.04 -24.49 -15.11
CA THR A 207 -8.41 -25.45 -14.05
C THR A 207 -7.30 -25.67 -13.03
N THR A 208 -6.05 -25.31 -13.34
CA THR A 208 -4.89 -25.43 -12.44
C THR A 208 -4.85 -24.29 -11.43
N ASN A 209 -5.09 -23.06 -11.90
CA ASN A 209 -5.05 -21.86 -11.07
C ASN A 209 -6.44 -21.40 -10.58
N PHE A 210 -7.51 -22.02 -11.07
CA PHE A 210 -8.90 -21.66 -10.81
C PHE A 210 -9.26 -20.22 -11.22
N THR A 211 -8.63 -19.69 -12.27
CA THR A 211 -8.77 -18.29 -12.73
C THR A 211 -9.10 -18.18 -14.22
N TRP A 212 -9.68 -17.04 -14.62
CA TRP A 212 -9.85 -16.70 -16.03
C TRP A 212 -8.57 -16.11 -16.62
N ASN A 213 -8.09 -16.69 -17.71
CA ASN A 213 -6.82 -16.34 -18.36
C ASN A 213 -7.03 -16.01 -19.84
N GLU A 214 -6.29 -15.04 -20.36
CA GLU A 214 -6.36 -14.56 -21.75
C GLU A 214 -5.33 -15.23 -22.66
N PHE A 215 -4.44 -16.07 -22.13
CA PHE A 215 -3.36 -16.68 -22.90
C PHE A 215 -3.88 -17.52 -24.07
N GLY A 216 -3.33 -17.27 -25.26
CA GLY A 216 -3.73 -17.96 -26.49
C GLY A 216 -5.03 -17.45 -27.13
N CYS A 217 -5.65 -16.41 -26.58
CA CYS A 217 -6.82 -15.72 -27.14
C CYS A 217 -6.50 -14.30 -27.60
N THR A 218 -7.14 -13.83 -28.69
CA THR A 218 -7.01 -12.45 -29.17
C THR A 218 -7.90 -11.51 -28.38
N LYS A 219 -7.53 -10.21 -28.33
CA LYS A 219 -8.41 -9.17 -27.78
C LYS A 219 -9.76 -9.17 -28.53
N PRO A 220 -10.89 -9.03 -27.82
CA PRO A 220 -12.21 -9.09 -28.45
C PRO A 220 -12.48 -7.85 -29.29
N GLN A 221 -12.97 -8.06 -30.50
CA GLN A 221 -13.41 -7.01 -31.41
C GLN A 221 -14.93 -6.88 -31.35
N TYR A 222 -15.42 -5.68 -31.04
CA TYR A 222 -16.86 -5.44 -31.02
C TYR A 222 -17.38 -5.23 -32.44
N SER A 223 -18.41 -5.97 -32.82
CA SER A 223 -19.13 -5.84 -34.08
C SER A 223 -20.46 -5.12 -33.87
N PRO A 224 -20.58 -3.83 -34.22
CA PRO A 224 -21.81 -3.06 -34.00
C PRO A 224 -23.01 -3.59 -34.79
N THR A 225 -22.76 -4.21 -35.95
CA THR A 225 -23.79 -4.77 -36.82
C THR A 225 -24.55 -5.90 -36.16
N PHE A 226 -23.84 -6.75 -35.40
CA PHE A 226 -24.43 -7.94 -34.78
C PHE A 226 -24.59 -7.82 -33.26
N ASP A 227 -24.12 -6.72 -32.65
CA ASP A 227 -24.12 -6.47 -31.21
C ASP A 227 -23.42 -7.59 -30.42
N ARG A 228 -22.21 -7.95 -30.84
CA ARG A 228 -21.44 -9.04 -30.24
C ARG A 228 -19.93 -8.80 -30.31
N TYR A 229 -19.19 -9.48 -29.44
CA TYR A 229 -17.74 -9.53 -29.45
C TYR A 229 -17.23 -10.76 -30.19
N GLU A 230 -16.17 -10.57 -30.98
CA GLU A 230 -15.54 -11.61 -31.79
C GLU A 230 -14.06 -11.74 -31.42
N CYS A 231 -13.60 -12.97 -31.20
CA CYS A 231 -12.20 -13.24 -30.84
C CYS A 231 -11.75 -14.62 -31.35
N ASN A 232 -10.44 -14.80 -31.46
CA ASN A 232 -9.83 -16.06 -31.89
C ASN A 232 -8.99 -16.66 -30.78
N CYS A 233 -9.11 -17.96 -30.54
CA CYS A 233 -8.30 -18.70 -29.57
C CYS A 233 -7.59 -19.91 -30.21
N ASN A 234 -6.47 -20.32 -29.63
CA ASN A 234 -5.57 -21.34 -30.19
C ASN A 234 -5.50 -22.67 -29.43
N HIS A 235 -6.44 -22.94 -28.53
CA HIS A 235 -6.52 -24.18 -27.74
C HIS A 235 -7.99 -24.56 -27.49
N THR A 236 -8.23 -25.75 -26.97
CA THR A 236 -9.59 -26.25 -26.64
C THR A 236 -9.74 -26.36 -25.14
N THR A 237 -10.60 -25.53 -24.56
CA THR A 237 -10.88 -25.48 -23.11
C THR A 237 -12.30 -24.96 -22.91
N SER A 238 -12.56 -24.32 -21.77
CA SER A 238 -13.79 -23.60 -21.48
C SER A 238 -13.60 -22.09 -21.69
N PHE A 239 -14.38 -21.47 -22.57
CA PHE A 239 -14.28 -20.06 -22.95
C PHE A 239 -15.48 -19.25 -22.49
N ALA A 240 -15.23 -17.98 -22.17
CA ALA A 240 -16.27 -17.00 -21.94
C ALA A 240 -15.79 -15.59 -22.27
N LEU A 241 -16.74 -14.68 -22.50
CA LEU A 241 -16.48 -13.25 -22.42
C LEU A 241 -16.58 -12.84 -20.95
N ILE A 242 -15.51 -12.23 -20.45
CA ILE A 242 -15.39 -11.73 -19.09
C ILE A 242 -15.28 -10.22 -19.17
N TRP A 243 -15.89 -9.51 -18.22
CA TRP A 243 -15.72 -8.09 -18.09
C TRP A 243 -15.00 -7.73 -16.79
N LEU A 244 -14.21 -6.66 -16.86
CA LEU A 244 -13.72 -5.95 -15.69
C LEU A 244 -14.28 -4.53 -15.72
N PRO A 245 -14.69 -3.97 -14.58
CA PRO A 245 -15.10 -2.58 -14.52
C PRO A 245 -13.95 -1.72 -15.04
N LYS A 246 -14.20 -0.94 -16.10
CA LYS A 246 -13.45 0.30 -16.33
C LYS A 246 -13.89 1.17 -15.19
N VAL A 247 -13.16 1.10 -14.09
CA VAL A 247 -13.22 2.14 -13.08
C VAL A 247 -12.86 3.40 -13.87
N PRO A 248 -13.82 4.31 -14.16
CA PRO A 248 -13.47 5.53 -14.86
C PRO A 248 -12.42 6.17 -13.97
N LEU A 249 -11.19 6.29 -14.48
CA LEU A 249 -10.10 6.86 -13.74
C LEU A 249 -10.41 8.34 -13.59
N THR A 250 -11.15 8.64 -12.53
CA THR A 250 -11.64 9.97 -12.23
C THR A 250 -10.41 10.83 -11.97
N ARG A 251 -10.19 11.83 -12.83
CA ARG A 251 -9.31 12.99 -12.57
C ARG A 251 -9.77 13.84 -11.37
N TYR A 252 -10.74 13.37 -10.57
CA TYR A 252 -11.19 14.05 -9.37
C TYR A 252 -10.28 13.67 -8.21
N LEU A 253 -9.55 14.66 -7.70
CA LEU A 253 -8.82 14.57 -6.45
C LEU A 253 -9.81 14.21 -5.34
N ASN A 254 -9.52 13.18 -4.56
CA ASN A 254 -10.34 12.86 -3.40
C ASN A 254 -10.18 13.97 -2.34
N ALA A 255 -11.10 14.03 -1.38
CA ALA A 255 -11.02 14.99 -0.28
C ALA A 255 -9.66 14.93 0.46
N GLN A 256 -9.09 13.73 0.59
CA GLN A 256 -7.75 13.52 1.16
C GLN A 256 -6.63 14.10 0.30
N ASP A 257 -6.69 13.95 -1.02
CA ASP A 257 -5.67 14.47 -1.93
C ASP A 257 -5.67 16.01 -1.92
N ILE A 258 -6.87 16.61 -1.95
CA ILE A 258 -7.06 18.07 -1.83
C ILE A 258 -6.53 18.56 -0.48
N ALA A 259 -6.92 17.90 0.61
CA ALA A 259 -6.49 18.29 1.95
C ALA A 259 -4.97 18.18 2.12
N SER A 260 -4.35 17.12 1.60
CA SER A 260 -2.90 16.94 1.60
C SER A 260 -2.19 18.10 0.91
N LEU A 261 -2.67 18.49 -0.29
CA LEU A 261 -2.08 19.59 -1.05
C LEU A 261 -2.23 20.93 -0.32
N VAL A 262 -3.41 21.20 0.26
CA VAL A 262 -3.67 22.45 1.00
C VAL A 262 -2.80 22.53 2.26
N PHE A 263 -2.79 21.48 3.10
CA PHE A 263 -2.01 21.48 4.34
C PHE A 263 -0.52 21.59 4.08
N GLN A 264 0.00 20.85 3.10
CA GLN A 264 1.39 20.93 2.70
C GLN A 264 1.76 22.33 2.20
N SER A 265 0.86 22.99 1.45
CA SER A 265 1.07 24.37 0.99
C SER A 265 1.16 25.35 2.16
N ILE A 266 0.26 25.24 3.15
CA ILE A 266 0.30 26.03 4.39
C ILE A 266 1.61 25.79 5.14
N SER A 267 2.03 24.53 5.25
CA SER A 267 3.28 24.15 5.91
C SER A 267 4.51 24.78 5.26
N ILE A 268 4.58 24.79 3.92
CA ILE A 268 5.66 25.46 3.17
C ILE A 268 5.66 26.96 3.46
N CYS A 269 4.50 27.63 3.44
CA CYS A 269 4.39 29.05 3.78
C CYS A 269 4.87 29.36 5.21
N CYS A 270 4.48 28.53 6.19
CA CYS A 270 4.94 28.67 7.58
C CYS A 270 6.47 28.53 7.68
N PHE A 271 7.06 27.55 7.01
CA PHE A 271 8.50 27.35 6.99
C PHE A 271 9.26 28.54 6.38
N LEU A 272 8.77 29.07 5.25
CA LEU A 272 9.34 30.28 4.63
C LEU A 272 9.24 31.50 5.55
N ALA A 273 8.13 31.66 6.28
CA ALA A 273 7.99 32.74 7.24
C ALA A 273 9.03 32.67 8.37
N ILE A 274 9.36 31.48 8.88
CA ILE A 274 10.42 31.29 9.88
C ILE A 274 11.78 31.70 9.32
N ILE A 275 12.09 31.29 8.09
CA ILE A 275 13.36 31.62 7.43
C ILE A 275 13.48 33.13 7.22
N ILE A 276 12.44 33.77 6.67
CA ILE A 276 12.42 35.23 6.45
C ILE A 276 12.61 35.95 7.77
N HIS A 277 11.86 35.57 8.80
CA HIS A 277 11.98 36.15 10.13
C HIS A 277 13.40 36.00 10.69
N ALA A 278 13.99 34.80 10.60
CA ALA A 278 15.36 34.53 11.03
C ALA A 278 16.40 35.42 10.31
N ILE A 279 16.25 35.59 8.99
CA ILE A 279 17.14 36.44 8.17
C ILE A 279 16.99 37.91 8.59
N VAL A 280 15.76 38.42 8.73
CA VAL A 280 15.48 39.81 9.12
C VAL A 280 16.15 40.15 10.45
N ILE A 281 16.06 39.25 11.44
CA ILE A 281 16.68 39.48 12.74
C ILE A 281 18.20 39.45 12.65
N ARG A 282 18.76 38.54 11.86
CA ARG A 282 20.21 38.46 11.66
C ARG A 282 20.76 39.74 11.02
N ILE A 283 20.00 40.33 10.08
CA ILE A 283 20.36 41.61 9.45
C ILE A 283 20.24 42.76 10.44
N ARG A 284 19.16 42.80 11.24
CA ARG A 284 18.89 43.88 12.19
C ARG A 284 19.86 43.89 13.38
N ASP A 285 20.19 42.73 13.92
CA ASP A 285 21.05 42.57 15.09
C ASP A 285 22.06 41.43 14.86
N SER A 286 23.30 41.75 14.45
CA SER A 286 24.31 40.72 14.16
C SER A 286 24.68 39.87 15.38
N LYS A 287 24.45 40.38 16.59
CA LYS A 287 24.64 39.65 17.87
C LYS A 287 23.50 38.69 18.21
N MET A 288 22.35 38.82 17.55
CA MET A 288 21.15 37.99 17.74
C MET A 288 20.99 36.99 16.58
N SER A 289 22.09 36.35 16.18
CA SER A 289 22.08 35.26 15.20
C SER A 289 21.19 34.10 15.68
N LEU A 290 20.60 33.39 14.71
CA LEU A 290 20.02 32.07 14.94
C LEU A 290 21.05 31.23 15.72
N ARG A 291 20.73 30.89 16.97
CA ARG A 291 21.64 30.09 17.81
C ARG A 291 21.45 28.62 17.49
N THR A 292 22.46 27.82 17.78
CA THR A 292 22.50 26.38 17.49
C THR A 292 21.34 25.59 18.11
N TYR A 293 20.60 26.18 19.06
CA TYR A 293 19.39 25.61 19.66
C TYR A 293 18.15 25.65 18.76
N ASP A 294 18.05 26.61 17.83
CA ASP A 294 16.86 26.79 16.96
C ASP A 294 17.02 26.00 15.64
N LEU A 295 18.23 25.50 15.39
CA LEU A 295 18.63 24.88 14.13
C LEU A 295 18.13 23.43 13.97
N PRO A 296 18.12 22.56 15.01
CA PRO A 296 17.65 21.18 14.89
C PRO A 296 16.18 21.03 14.42
N PRO A 297 15.18 21.71 15.02
CA PRO A 297 13.80 21.60 14.55
C PRO A 297 13.61 22.20 13.14
N LEU A 298 14.40 23.23 12.78
CA LEU A 298 14.37 23.82 11.45
C LEU A 298 14.96 22.89 10.39
N ILE A 299 16.05 22.19 10.69
CA ILE A 299 16.65 21.18 9.80
C ILE A 299 15.68 20.02 9.59
N SER A 300 15.09 19.50 10.67
CA SER A 300 14.07 18.45 10.61
C SER A 300 12.94 18.87 9.65
N CYS A 301 12.34 20.03 9.88
CA CYS A 301 11.28 20.57 9.02
C CYS A 301 11.74 20.76 7.58
N GLY A 302 12.94 21.30 7.36
CA GLY A 302 13.50 21.57 6.04
C GLY A 302 13.65 20.30 5.21
N THR A 303 14.13 19.21 5.83
CA THR A 303 14.22 17.91 5.14
C THR A 303 12.85 17.36 4.75
N THR A 304 11.84 17.49 5.61
CA THR A 304 10.46 17.10 5.27
C THR A 304 9.88 17.98 4.16
N MET A 305 10.12 19.30 4.16
CA MET A 305 9.65 20.19 3.10
C MET A 305 10.28 19.85 1.75
N ILE A 306 11.57 19.52 1.71
CA ILE A 306 12.24 19.09 0.48
C ILE A 306 11.61 17.79 -0.05
N LEU A 307 11.43 16.79 0.80
CA LEU A 307 10.73 15.54 0.44
C LEU A 307 9.37 15.83 -0.21
N PHE A 308 8.60 16.72 0.42
CA PHE A 308 7.27 17.12 0.00
C PHE A 308 7.24 17.82 -1.36
N VAL A 309 8.20 18.72 -1.63
CA VAL A 309 8.35 19.36 -2.95
C VAL A 309 8.62 18.32 -4.04
N PHE A 310 9.53 17.37 -3.78
CA PHE A 310 9.81 16.30 -4.73
C PHE A 310 8.63 15.34 -4.91
N TYR A 311 7.84 15.09 -3.86
CA TYR A 311 6.63 14.28 -3.94
C TYR A 311 5.56 14.95 -4.82
N ILE A 312 5.34 16.27 -4.68
CA ILE A 312 4.46 17.02 -5.59
C ILE A 312 4.98 16.96 -7.02
N ALA A 313 6.29 17.13 -7.22
CA ALA A 313 6.90 17.05 -8.56
C ALA A 313 6.68 15.67 -9.20
N LEU A 314 6.79 14.58 -8.43
CA LEU A 314 6.49 13.22 -8.90
C LEU A 314 5.03 13.09 -9.29
N ALA A 315 4.11 13.52 -8.43
CA ALA A 315 2.67 13.47 -8.69
C ALA A 315 2.27 14.26 -9.94
N MET A 316 2.79 15.48 -10.09
CA MET A 316 2.54 16.33 -11.26
C MET A 316 3.08 15.71 -12.54
N THR A 317 4.30 15.14 -12.50
CA THR A 317 4.93 14.50 -13.66
C THR A 317 4.11 13.32 -14.18
N VAL A 318 3.49 12.56 -13.28
CA VAL A 318 2.58 11.45 -13.65
C VAL A 318 1.23 11.99 -14.12
N TYR A 319 0.71 13.03 -13.47
CA TYR A 319 -0.60 13.62 -13.80
C TYR A 319 -0.64 14.31 -15.17
N THR A 320 0.44 14.98 -15.59
CA THR A 320 0.51 15.69 -16.87
C THR A 320 0.76 14.78 -18.08
N LYS A 321 1.01 13.49 -17.87
CA LYS A 321 1.24 12.55 -18.97
C LYS A 321 -0.11 12.15 -19.58
N GLU A 322 -0.32 12.47 -20.86
CA GLU A 322 -1.35 11.84 -21.66
C GLU A 322 -0.96 10.37 -21.87
N THR A 323 -1.65 9.47 -21.17
CA THR A 323 -1.51 8.03 -21.36
C THR A 323 -2.11 7.67 -22.73
N TYR A 324 -1.25 7.61 -23.74
CA TYR A 324 -1.47 6.76 -24.90
C TYR A 324 -0.80 5.42 -24.56
N ASP A 325 -1.59 4.36 -24.60
CA ASP A 325 -1.26 2.95 -24.33
C ASP A 325 -1.11 2.46 -22.87
N ASP A 326 -1.65 1.26 -22.66
CA ASP A 326 -1.75 0.43 -21.44
C ASP A 326 -0.37 0.00 -20.87
N GLU A 327 0.59 0.92 -20.74
CA GLU A 327 1.89 0.60 -20.16
C GLU A 327 1.83 0.63 -18.62
N ASN A 328 1.84 -0.55 -18.00
CA ASN A 328 2.02 -0.71 -16.54
C ASN A 328 3.45 -0.40 -16.06
N GLN A 329 4.36 -0.02 -16.97
CA GLN A 329 5.75 0.26 -16.67
C GLN A 329 5.97 1.75 -16.35
N CYS A 330 6.80 2.00 -15.34
CA CYS A 330 7.21 3.36 -15.02
C CYS A 330 8.11 3.94 -16.11
N PHE A 331 7.76 5.12 -16.62
CA PHE A 331 8.63 5.85 -17.53
C PHE A 331 9.85 6.45 -16.80
N LEU A 332 10.94 6.66 -17.54
CA LEU A 332 12.25 7.04 -17.00
C LEU A 332 12.18 8.24 -16.03
N SER A 333 11.53 9.34 -16.43
CA SER A 333 11.41 10.55 -15.60
C SER A 333 10.71 10.26 -14.26
N SER A 334 9.57 9.55 -14.28
CA SER A 334 8.86 9.20 -13.04
C SER A 334 9.63 8.22 -12.16
N SER A 335 10.38 7.28 -12.76
CA SER A 335 11.23 6.35 -12.01
C SER A 335 12.38 7.08 -11.31
N VAL A 336 13.05 8.01 -12.00
CA VAL A 336 14.10 8.84 -11.42
C VAL A 336 13.55 9.70 -10.27
N LEU A 337 12.42 10.38 -10.47
CA LEU A 337 11.78 11.16 -9.40
C LEU A 337 11.36 10.28 -8.22
N MET A 338 10.86 9.07 -8.47
CA MET A 338 10.50 8.12 -7.42
C MET A 338 11.72 7.77 -6.53
N PHE A 339 12.88 7.47 -7.13
CA PHE A 339 14.10 7.22 -6.35
C PHE A 339 14.60 8.46 -5.60
N PHE A 340 14.43 9.67 -6.15
CA PHE A 340 14.71 10.90 -5.41
C PHE A 340 13.79 11.10 -4.21
N VAL A 341 12.47 10.90 -4.38
CA VAL A 341 11.50 10.96 -3.28
C VAL A 341 11.87 9.93 -2.21
N TYR A 342 12.19 8.71 -2.62
CA TYR A 342 12.62 7.66 -1.70
C TYR A 342 13.92 8.01 -0.96
N PHE A 343 14.90 8.59 -1.66
CA PHE A 343 16.12 9.13 -1.03
C PHE A 343 15.81 10.18 0.03
N PHE A 344 14.99 11.18 -0.30
CA PHE A 344 14.63 12.22 0.66
C PHE A 344 13.78 11.70 1.82
N LEU A 345 13.03 10.62 1.63
CA LEU A 345 12.26 9.97 2.69
C LEU A 345 13.20 9.34 3.73
N ILE A 346 14.16 8.52 3.29
CA ILE A 346 15.15 7.92 4.19
C ILE A 346 16.04 8.99 4.81
N PHE A 347 16.44 10.00 4.04
CA PHE A 347 17.24 11.12 4.52
C PHE A 347 16.51 11.94 5.59
N MET A 348 15.22 12.20 5.39
CA MET A 348 14.39 12.86 6.39
C MET A 348 14.31 12.03 7.67
N LEU A 349 14.05 10.71 7.60
CA LEU A 349 13.99 9.87 8.80
C LEU A 349 15.32 9.79 9.55
N CYS A 350 16.43 9.67 8.82
CA CYS A 350 17.77 9.64 9.41
C CYS A 350 18.13 10.99 10.06
N THR A 351 17.77 12.10 9.40
CA THR A 351 17.96 13.45 9.94
C THR A 351 17.11 13.67 11.19
N LYS A 352 15.84 13.26 11.19
CA LYS A 352 14.96 13.34 12.38
C LYS A 352 15.50 12.52 13.54
N THR A 353 16.04 11.34 13.25
CA THR A 353 16.70 10.50 14.27
C THR A 353 17.94 11.17 14.84
N SER A 354 18.74 11.81 13.99
CA SER A 354 19.90 12.59 14.43
C SER A 354 19.48 13.79 15.30
N VAL A 355 18.40 14.49 14.94
CA VAL A 355 17.83 15.58 15.74
C VAL A 355 17.32 15.07 17.09
N ALA A 356 16.59 13.95 17.11
CA ALA A 356 16.10 13.31 18.32
C ALA A 356 17.26 12.90 19.25
N TYR A 357 18.37 12.41 18.69
CA TYR A 357 19.58 12.10 19.44
C TYR A 357 20.19 13.35 20.13
N PHE A 358 20.22 14.50 19.45
CA PHE A 358 20.69 15.74 20.09
C PHE A 358 19.74 16.23 21.17
N ASP A 359 18.42 16.10 20.96
CA ASP A 359 17.43 16.40 22.00
C ASP A 359 17.63 15.48 23.22
N TYR A 360 17.95 14.20 22.99
CA TYR A 360 18.29 13.25 24.05
C TYR A 360 19.53 13.67 24.84
N LEU A 361 20.63 14.00 24.17
CA LEU A 361 21.85 14.49 24.85
C LEU A 361 21.57 15.75 25.67
N ARG A 362 20.75 16.65 25.14
CA ARG A 362 20.39 17.91 25.79
C ARG A 362 19.52 17.71 27.03
N PHE A 363 18.43 16.95 26.94
CA PHE A 363 17.46 16.84 28.03
C PHE A 363 17.80 15.73 29.03
N VAL A 364 18.48 14.67 28.60
CA VAL A 364 18.84 13.54 29.45
C VAL A 364 20.19 13.75 30.12
N TYR A 365 21.21 14.02 29.33
CA TYR A 365 22.58 14.22 29.84
C TYR A 365 22.93 15.67 30.17
N LEU A 366 22.04 16.63 29.89
CA LEU A 366 22.26 18.06 30.16
C LEU A 366 23.52 18.62 29.48
N PHE A 367 23.93 18.03 28.36
CA PHE A 367 25.07 18.52 27.60
C PHE A 367 24.76 19.86 26.90
N PRO A 368 25.77 20.73 26.71
CA PRO A 368 25.62 21.94 25.92
C PRO A 368 25.21 21.61 24.48
N PRO A 369 24.59 22.56 23.75
CA PRO A 369 24.17 22.34 22.37
C PRO A 369 25.35 21.91 21.51
N PRO A 370 25.11 21.05 20.50
CA PRO A 370 26.18 20.60 19.63
C PRO A 370 26.79 21.81 18.90
N PRO A 371 28.12 21.85 18.69
CA PRO A 371 28.71 22.79 17.75
C PRO A 371 28.21 22.50 16.33
N TYR A 372 28.19 23.53 15.47
CA TYR A 372 27.74 23.42 14.07
C TYR A 372 28.43 22.27 13.30
N GLN A 373 29.71 22.02 13.58
CA GLN A 373 30.48 20.93 12.96
C GLN A 373 29.87 19.55 13.23
N GLN A 374 29.41 19.27 14.46
CA GLN A 374 28.81 17.97 14.78
C GLN A 374 27.47 17.77 14.07
N LEU A 375 26.67 18.84 13.96
CA LEU A 375 25.41 18.81 13.22
C LEU A 375 25.64 18.56 11.72
N LEU A 376 26.66 19.18 11.14
CA LEU A 376 27.06 18.96 9.75
C LEU A 376 27.55 17.51 9.52
N ILE A 377 28.38 16.98 10.43
CA ILE A 377 28.86 15.59 10.34
C ILE A 377 27.69 14.61 10.36
N MET A 378 26.69 14.82 11.24
CA MET A 378 25.50 13.96 11.31
C MET A 378 24.63 14.07 10.06
N LEU A 379 24.51 15.26 9.47
CA LEU A 379 23.79 15.46 8.20
C LEU A 379 24.48 14.72 7.05
N VAL A 380 25.82 14.81 6.98
CA VAL A 380 26.63 14.08 6.00
C VAL A 380 26.52 12.57 6.20
N ALA A 381 26.56 12.09 7.45
CA ALA A 381 26.33 10.68 7.76
C ALA A 381 24.93 10.22 7.31
N SER A 382 23.90 11.03 7.59
CA SER A 382 22.51 10.75 7.17
C SER A 382 22.37 10.67 5.65
N PHE A 383 23.08 11.54 4.93
CA PHE A 383 23.13 11.55 3.47
C PHE A 383 23.72 10.23 2.92
N PHE A 384 24.87 9.78 3.44
CA PHE A 384 25.50 8.54 3.01
C PHE A 384 24.64 7.30 3.31
N VAL A 385 24.06 7.21 4.51
CA VAL A 385 23.14 6.12 4.86
C VAL A 385 21.97 6.05 3.88
N SER A 386 21.42 7.21 3.51
CA SER A 386 20.29 7.29 2.58
C SER A 386 20.68 6.89 1.15
N ILE A 387 21.87 7.31 0.68
CA ILE A 387 22.40 6.87 -0.62
C ILE A 387 22.59 5.36 -0.64
N THR A 388 23.20 4.77 0.38
CA THR A 388 23.45 3.33 0.42
C THR A 388 22.15 2.55 0.28
N TRP A 389 21.10 2.96 0.98
CA TRP A 389 19.81 2.29 0.95
C TRP A 389 19.09 2.43 -0.41
N VAL A 390 19.15 3.62 -1.02
CA VAL A 390 18.55 3.88 -2.34
C VAL A 390 19.33 3.17 -3.44
N ALA A 391 20.66 3.17 -3.37
CA ALA A 391 21.52 2.46 -4.32
C ALA A 391 21.26 0.96 -4.29
N PHE A 392 21.00 0.40 -3.11
CA PHE A 392 20.59 -0.99 -2.96
C PHE A 392 19.27 -1.27 -3.70
N ALA A 393 18.22 -0.46 -3.45
CA ALA A 393 16.93 -0.62 -4.14
C ALA A 393 17.03 -0.40 -5.66
N ALA A 394 17.79 0.61 -6.10
CA ALA A 394 18.04 0.88 -7.52
C ALA A 394 18.83 -0.25 -8.20
N GLY A 395 19.75 -0.89 -7.49
CA GLY A 395 20.47 -2.08 -7.95
C GLY A 395 19.53 -3.24 -8.29
N PHE A 396 18.54 -3.52 -7.45
CA PHE A 396 17.51 -4.52 -7.76
C PHE A 396 16.62 -4.11 -8.94
N ASN A 397 16.35 -2.81 -9.10
CA ASN A 397 15.56 -2.30 -10.23
C ASN A 397 16.29 -2.45 -11.58
N SER A 398 17.63 -2.57 -11.57
CA SER A 398 18.40 -2.71 -12.81
C SER A 398 18.14 -4.04 -13.53
N ASN A 399 17.69 -5.07 -12.80
CA ASN A 399 17.30 -6.35 -13.38
C ASN A 399 15.78 -6.42 -13.52
N SER A 400 15.32 -6.42 -14.77
CA SER A 400 13.90 -6.45 -15.13
C SER A 400 13.14 -7.66 -14.57
N SER A 401 13.84 -8.75 -14.26
CA SER A 401 13.26 -10.00 -13.74
C SER A 401 12.60 -9.84 -12.36
N PHE A 402 13.01 -8.85 -11.55
CA PHE A 402 12.49 -8.68 -10.19
C PHE A 402 11.21 -7.84 -10.11
N HIS A 403 10.84 -7.12 -11.17
CA HIS A 403 9.61 -6.29 -11.26
C HIS A 403 9.31 -5.51 -9.95
N ILE A 404 10.27 -4.72 -9.46
CA ILE A 404 10.13 -4.06 -8.15
C ILE A 404 9.37 -2.72 -8.22
N THR A 405 9.24 -2.12 -9.39
CA THR A 405 8.50 -0.86 -9.62
C THR A 405 7.29 -1.09 -10.53
N GLN A 406 6.21 -0.36 -10.27
CA GLN A 406 5.01 -0.37 -11.09
C GLN A 406 4.37 1.01 -11.18
N LEU A 407 3.76 1.30 -12.32
CA LEU A 407 3.00 2.53 -12.52
C LEU A 407 1.59 2.33 -11.95
N TYR A 408 1.24 3.06 -10.89
CA TYR A 408 -0.14 3.08 -10.39
C TYR A 408 -0.95 4.08 -11.24
N PRO A 409 -2.02 3.64 -11.93
CA PRO A 409 -2.75 4.46 -12.89
C PRO A 409 -3.20 5.81 -12.29
N TYR A 410 -2.73 6.92 -12.89
CA TYR A 410 -2.94 8.32 -12.49
C TYR A 410 -2.73 8.64 -11.01
N LYS A 411 -1.93 7.83 -10.30
CA LYS A 411 -1.54 8.08 -8.90
C LYS A 411 -0.06 8.40 -8.78
N LEU A 412 0.82 7.48 -9.17
CA LEU A 412 2.28 7.61 -9.04
C LEU A 412 3.01 6.36 -9.56
N CYS A 413 4.24 6.52 -10.06
CA CYS A 413 5.17 5.39 -10.15
C CYS A 413 5.73 5.08 -8.77
N TRP A 414 5.67 3.82 -8.32
CA TRP A 414 6.20 3.43 -7.02
C TRP A 414 6.54 1.94 -6.94
N PHE A 415 7.05 1.52 -5.78
CA PHE A 415 7.33 0.12 -5.50
C PHE A 415 6.06 -0.75 -5.61
N THR A 416 6.22 -2.00 -6.07
CA THR A 416 5.19 -3.03 -6.01
C THR A 416 4.87 -3.37 -4.55
N ARG A 417 3.67 -3.91 -4.28
CA ARG A 417 3.27 -4.28 -2.91
C ARG A 417 4.31 -5.12 -2.13
N PRO A 418 4.89 -6.20 -2.69
CA PRO A 418 5.93 -6.95 -1.98
C PRO A 418 7.20 -6.11 -1.75
N ALA A 419 7.62 -5.30 -2.73
CA ALA A 419 8.79 -4.44 -2.61
C ALA A 419 8.63 -3.34 -1.55
N ILE A 420 7.41 -2.83 -1.32
CA ILE A 420 7.12 -1.84 -0.26
C ILE A 420 7.51 -2.41 1.12
N TYR A 421 7.22 -3.67 1.41
CA TYR A 421 7.54 -4.24 2.73
C TYR A 421 9.04 -4.24 3.00
N TYR A 422 9.84 -4.71 2.03
CA TYR A 422 11.29 -4.85 2.20
C TYR A 422 12.03 -3.52 2.14
N PHE A 423 11.74 -2.71 1.12
CA PHE A 423 12.50 -1.49 0.86
C PHE A 423 11.96 -0.28 1.64
N LEU A 424 10.67 -0.21 1.96
CA LEU A 424 10.09 0.94 2.66
C LEU A 424 9.72 0.63 4.11
N THR A 425 8.91 -0.39 4.37
CA THR A 425 8.34 -0.61 5.71
C THR A 425 9.39 -0.97 6.75
N ILE A 426 10.32 -1.89 6.45
CA ILE A 426 11.40 -2.28 7.38
C ILE A 426 12.29 -1.11 7.81
N PRO A 427 12.92 -0.34 6.90
CA PRO A 427 13.81 0.75 7.30
C PRO A 427 13.05 1.88 8.00
N VAL A 428 11.85 2.22 7.52
CA VAL A 428 10.99 3.21 8.18
C VAL A 428 10.64 2.76 9.60
N GLY A 429 10.24 1.50 9.77
CA GLY A 429 9.95 0.91 11.07
C GLY A 429 11.15 0.96 12.03
N LEU A 430 12.35 0.64 11.55
CA LEU A 430 13.58 0.71 12.34
C LEU A 430 13.83 2.13 12.89
N PHE A 431 13.79 3.15 12.03
CA PHE A 431 13.99 4.54 12.47
C PHE A 431 12.88 5.00 13.42
N LEU A 432 11.63 4.60 13.19
CA LEU A 432 10.50 4.95 14.05
C LEU A 432 10.63 4.35 15.45
N ILE A 433 11.05 3.08 15.56
CA ILE A 433 11.28 2.42 16.86
C ILE A 433 12.38 3.16 17.64
N ILE A 434 13.48 3.51 16.99
CA ILE A 434 14.57 4.27 17.61
C ILE A 434 14.07 5.64 18.10
N ASN A 435 13.31 6.36 17.27
CA ASN A 435 12.76 7.67 17.62
C ASN A 435 11.77 7.60 18.78
N ILE A 436 10.88 6.60 18.81
CA ILE A 436 9.95 6.37 19.92
C ILE A 436 10.73 6.11 21.21
N PHE A 437 11.74 5.24 21.17
CA PHE A 437 12.56 4.94 22.35
C PHE A 437 13.24 6.20 22.91
N ILE A 438 13.86 6.99 22.04
CA ILE A 438 14.51 8.25 22.41
C ILE A 438 13.48 9.22 23.01
N PHE A 439 12.33 9.39 22.36
CA PHE A 439 11.27 10.29 22.82
C PHE A 439 10.76 9.90 24.21
N ILE A 440 10.52 8.61 24.47
CA ILE A 440 10.10 8.12 25.79
C ILE A 440 11.12 8.49 26.86
N ARG A 441 12.42 8.28 26.60
CA ARG A 441 13.49 8.62 27.56
C ARG A 441 13.56 10.13 27.84
N VAL A 442 13.44 10.95 26.78
CA VAL A 442 13.40 12.42 26.91
C VAL A 442 12.18 12.86 27.73
N ALA A 443 10.99 12.35 27.40
CA ALA A 443 9.76 12.67 28.09
C ALA A 443 9.82 12.28 29.58
N GLN A 444 10.28 11.07 29.89
CA GLN A 444 10.47 10.61 31.28
C GLN A 444 11.38 11.55 32.07
N ARG A 445 12.52 11.93 31.48
CA ARG A 445 13.47 12.82 32.15
C ARG A 445 12.91 14.22 32.33
N MET A 446 12.29 14.78 31.29
CA MET A 446 11.69 16.12 31.33
C MET A 446 10.57 16.20 32.37
N VAL A 447 9.68 15.21 32.43
CA VAL A 447 8.60 15.14 33.42
C VAL A 447 9.16 14.98 34.83
N SER A 448 10.16 14.12 35.02
CA SER A 448 10.84 13.94 36.31
C SER A 448 11.51 15.23 36.81
N HIS A 449 12.22 15.94 35.92
CA HIS A 449 12.85 17.21 36.24
C HIS A 449 11.81 18.30 36.57
N ALA A 450 10.71 18.39 35.80
CA ALA A 450 9.62 19.31 36.07
C ALA A 450 8.91 19.02 37.40
N ARG A 451 8.85 17.74 37.80
CA ARG A 451 8.30 17.32 39.09
C ARG A 451 9.22 17.66 40.26
N ASN A 452 10.54 17.54 40.08
CA ASN A 452 11.51 17.70 41.17
C ASN A 452 11.97 19.15 41.38
N ALA A 453 11.82 20.04 40.39
CA ALA A 453 12.15 21.47 40.49
C ALA A 453 11.15 22.29 41.33
N THR A 454 10.25 21.64 42.07
CA THR A 454 9.17 22.26 42.85
C THR A 454 9.68 22.85 44.16
N VAL A 455 10.18 24.08 44.13
CA VAL A 455 10.26 24.94 45.31
C VAL A 455 9.64 26.31 44.94
N HIS A 456 8.44 26.54 45.45
CA HIS A 456 7.63 27.78 45.46
C HIS A 456 7.14 28.41 44.12
N HIS A 457 5.82 28.63 44.06
CA HIS A 457 5.04 29.50 43.16
C HIS A 457 5.45 29.54 41.66
N GLY A 458 4.91 28.60 40.87
CA GLY A 458 5.07 28.58 39.39
C GLY A 458 5.11 27.20 38.74
N SER A 459 4.96 26.11 39.49
CA SER A 459 5.17 24.75 38.99
C SER A 459 4.10 24.27 37.98
N PHE A 460 2.87 24.77 38.06
CA PHE A 460 1.79 24.41 37.13
C PHE A 460 2.05 24.96 35.72
N GLU A 461 2.32 26.26 35.58
CA GLU A 461 2.60 26.88 34.29
C GLU A 461 3.86 26.30 33.63
N ARG A 462 4.91 26.03 34.43
CA ARG A 462 6.15 25.41 33.92
C ARG A 462 5.91 23.98 33.44
N ARG A 463 5.10 23.18 34.14
CA ARG A 463 4.74 21.82 33.73
C ARG A 463 3.90 21.83 32.46
N LYS A 464 2.91 22.73 32.38
CA LYS A 464 2.08 22.94 31.18
C LYS A 464 2.95 23.27 29.97
N GLN A 465 3.92 24.17 30.13
CA GLN A 465 4.82 24.56 29.06
C GLN A 465 5.75 23.43 28.60
N CYS A 466 6.28 22.61 29.53
CA CYS A 466 7.03 21.40 29.18
C CYS A 466 6.18 20.38 28.40
N VAL A 467 4.92 20.18 28.78
CA VAL A 467 4.01 19.26 28.08
C VAL A 467 3.70 19.77 26.66
N ILE A 468 3.44 21.07 26.52
CA ILE A 468 3.22 21.70 25.22
C ILE A 468 4.46 21.56 24.32
N LEU A 469 5.65 21.82 24.87
CA LEU A 469 6.92 21.65 24.17
C LEU A 469 7.13 20.21 23.69
N LEU A 470 6.87 19.23 24.57
CA LEU A 470 6.96 17.80 24.23
C LEU A 470 5.95 17.40 23.14
N LEU A 471 4.73 17.92 23.21
CA LEU A 471 3.67 17.58 22.25
C LEU A 471 4.01 18.08 20.84
N PHE A 472 4.43 19.35 20.71
CA PHE A 472 4.84 19.87 19.41
C PHE A 472 6.16 19.27 18.93
N SER A 473 7.11 19.01 19.83
CA SER A 473 8.35 18.29 19.50
C SER A 473 8.04 16.90 18.94
N CYS A 474 7.13 16.15 19.57
CA CYS A 474 6.67 14.85 19.10
C CYS A 474 6.04 14.91 17.70
N ALA A 475 5.18 15.91 17.45
CA ALA A 475 4.59 16.15 16.14
C ALA A 475 5.66 16.38 15.06
N THR A 476 6.74 17.11 15.39
CA THR A 476 7.84 17.40 14.46
C THR A 476 8.84 16.25 14.29
N GLN A 477 8.99 15.37 15.28
CA GLN A 477 9.93 14.23 15.27
C GLN A 477 9.44 13.04 14.42
N GLY A 478 8.28 13.15 13.76
CA GLY A 478 7.83 12.19 12.76
C GLY A 478 6.83 11.16 13.28
N ILE A 479 6.09 11.44 14.36
CA ILE A 479 5.01 10.56 14.84
C ILE A 479 3.93 10.33 13.77
N GLY A 480 3.71 11.30 12.88
CA GLY A 480 2.82 11.16 11.72
C GLY A 480 3.22 10.01 10.78
N TRP A 481 4.50 9.61 10.77
CA TRP A 481 4.97 8.50 9.95
C TRP A 481 4.64 7.13 10.54
N LEU A 482 4.19 7.04 11.80
CA LEU A 482 3.67 5.79 12.35
C LEU A 482 2.48 5.29 11.55
N PHE A 483 1.62 6.18 11.07
CA PHE A 483 0.44 5.81 10.29
C PHE A 483 0.78 5.25 8.90
N GLY A 484 1.95 5.60 8.34
CA GLY A 484 2.37 5.20 6.99
C GLY A 484 2.39 3.68 6.78
N PRO A 485 3.18 2.91 7.56
CA PRO A 485 3.20 1.45 7.47
C PRO A 485 1.84 0.78 7.71
N PHE A 486 1.00 1.33 8.59
CA PHE A 486 -0.32 0.75 8.85
C PHE A 486 -1.30 0.95 7.69
N LEU A 487 -1.13 2.01 6.88
CA LEU A 487 -1.95 2.22 5.67
C LEU A 487 -1.82 1.08 4.66
N THR A 488 -0.68 0.39 4.61
CA THR A 488 -0.45 -0.68 3.63
C THR A 488 -0.93 -2.04 4.11
N ILE A 489 -1.24 -2.19 5.40
CA ILE A 489 -1.64 -3.47 6.04
C ILE A 489 -3.11 -3.45 6.45
N ALA A 490 -3.68 -2.27 6.76
CA ALA A 490 -5.03 -2.13 7.27
C ALA A 490 -6.11 -2.41 6.20
N THR A 491 -7.32 -2.76 6.68
CA THR A 491 -8.51 -2.86 5.81
C THR A 491 -8.82 -1.50 5.17
N PRO A 492 -9.54 -1.45 4.03
CA PRO A 492 -9.82 -0.19 3.32
C PRO A 492 -10.45 0.90 4.18
N GLU A 493 -11.33 0.53 5.11
CA GLU A 493 -12.03 1.45 6.01
C GLU A 493 -11.09 2.04 7.05
N ALA A 494 -10.25 1.19 7.65
CA ALA A 494 -9.24 1.60 8.61
C ALA A 494 -8.14 2.43 7.93
N ALA A 495 -7.71 2.05 6.73
CA ALA A 495 -6.75 2.79 5.93
C ALA A 495 -7.26 4.21 5.61
N ASN A 496 -8.54 4.37 5.31
CA ASN A 496 -9.14 5.69 5.08
C ASN A 496 -9.03 6.60 6.31
N VAL A 497 -9.33 6.08 7.51
CA VAL A 497 -9.21 6.85 8.77
C VAL A 497 -7.76 7.18 9.09
N LEU A 498 -6.86 6.19 9.00
CA LEU A 498 -5.42 6.37 9.22
C LEU A 498 -4.81 7.38 8.23
N GLY A 499 -5.37 7.46 7.01
CA GLY A 499 -4.95 8.39 5.97
C GLY A 499 -5.15 9.84 6.39
N TRP A 500 -6.30 10.15 6.99
CA TRP A 500 -6.56 11.49 7.54
C TRP A 500 -5.57 11.87 8.65
N PHE A 501 -5.26 10.95 9.57
CA PHE A 501 -4.24 11.20 10.59
C PHE A 501 -2.87 11.45 9.96
N PHE A 502 -2.46 10.61 9.01
CA PHE A 502 -1.21 10.79 8.29
C PHE A 502 -1.14 12.18 7.62
N ILE A 503 -2.20 12.60 6.93
CA ILE A 503 -2.29 13.90 6.25
C ILE A 503 -2.23 15.06 7.24
N ILE A 504 -2.96 15.01 8.36
CA ILE A 504 -2.99 16.09 9.35
C ILE A 504 -1.62 16.24 10.01
N PHE A 505 -1.01 15.15 10.48
CA PHE A 505 0.26 15.23 11.19
C PHE A 505 1.43 15.62 10.29
N ASN A 506 1.54 14.99 9.10
CA ASN A 506 2.66 15.25 8.20
C ASN A 506 2.42 16.50 7.33
N GLY A 507 1.19 16.71 6.87
CA GLY A 507 0.84 17.87 6.04
C GLY A 507 0.94 19.19 6.77
N LEU A 508 0.68 19.23 8.09
CA LEU A 508 0.81 20.44 8.92
C LEU A 508 2.16 20.55 9.66
N GLU A 509 3.19 19.78 9.27
CA GLU A 509 4.47 19.74 9.98
C GLU A 509 5.08 21.15 10.19
N GLY A 510 5.08 21.99 9.16
CA GLY A 510 5.59 23.36 9.22
C GLY A 510 4.79 24.26 10.17
N LEU A 511 3.50 24.00 10.37
CA LEU A 511 2.68 24.71 11.36
C LEU A 511 3.10 24.32 12.79
N TRP A 512 3.36 23.04 13.04
CA TRP A 512 3.88 22.60 14.35
C TRP A 512 5.24 23.23 14.65
N VAL A 513 6.09 23.36 13.63
CA VAL A 513 7.44 23.93 13.76
C VAL A 513 7.39 25.44 14.02
N ILE A 514 6.51 26.22 13.37
CA ILE A 514 6.42 27.66 13.64
C ILE A 514 5.92 27.94 15.06
N ILE A 515 4.98 27.13 15.55
CA ILE A 515 4.50 27.21 16.94
C ILE A 515 5.64 26.87 17.90
N LEU A 516 6.37 25.78 17.65
CA LEU A 516 7.52 25.37 18.45
C LEU A 516 8.61 26.46 18.47
N TYR A 517 8.91 27.04 17.31
CA TYR A 517 9.86 28.14 17.16
C TYR A 517 9.43 29.38 17.96
N ALA A 518 8.16 29.75 17.90
CA ALA A 518 7.62 30.87 18.66
C ALA A 518 7.73 30.64 20.18
N ILE A 519 7.38 29.45 20.66
CA ILE A 519 7.46 29.08 22.09
C ILE A 519 8.91 29.14 22.59
N ILE A 520 9.84 28.47 21.90
CA ILE A 520 11.27 28.44 22.27
C ILE A 520 11.84 29.86 22.33
N ARG A 521 11.42 30.72 21.40
CA ARG A 521 11.86 32.12 21.35
C ARG A 521 11.28 32.95 22.49
N LEU A 522 9.99 32.80 22.80
CA LEU A 522 9.32 33.54 23.88
C LEU A 522 9.97 33.24 25.24
N GLU A 523 10.29 31.96 25.51
CA GLU A 523 11.04 31.58 26.72
C GLU A 523 12.39 32.32 26.80
N ARG A 524 13.12 32.35 25.70
CA ARG A 524 14.44 33.00 25.64
C ARG A 524 14.37 34.49 25.89
N ILE A 525 13.42 35.19 25.27
CA ILE A 525 13.22 36.63 25.48
C ILE A 525 12.91 36.88 26.97
N GLY A 526 12.07 36.05 27.58
CA GLY A 526 11.78 36.11 29.01
C GLY A 526 13.02 35.93 29.90
N GLU A 527 13.92 34.99 29.57
CA GLU A 527 15.17 34.80 30.30
C GLU A 527 16.14 35.98 30.14
N GLN A 528 16.30 36.51 28.92
CA GLN A 528 17.18 37.67 28.68
C GLN A 528 16.70 38.92 29.42
N ILE A 529 15.39 39.19 29.41
CA ILE A 529 14.79 40.30 30.16
C ILE A 529 15.04 40.16 31.67
N ARG A 530 15.12 38.94 32.22
CA ARG A 530 15.42 38.73 33.65
C ARG A 530 16.90 38.93 34.00
N ILE A 531 17.81 38.70 33.06
CA ILE A 531 19.26 38.81 33.29
C ILE A 531 19.75 40.26 33.17
N LEU A 532 19.15 41.05 32.28
CA LEU A 532 19.53 42.46 32.03
C LEU A 532 19.51 43.33 33.31
N PRO A 533 18.46 43.31 34.16
CA PRO A 533 18.44 44.05 35.43
C PRO A 533 19.51 43.58 36.43
N ALA A 534 19.80 42.27 36.47
CA ALA A 534 20.79 41.71 37.39
C ALA A 534 22.22 42.14 37.02
N GLU A 535 22.51 42.26 35.72
CA GLU A 535 23.80 42.73 35.22
C GLU A 535 23.97 44.25 35.42
N GLU A 536 22.88 45.01 35.30
CA GLU A 536 22.86 46.47 35.52
C GLU A 536 22.99 46.83 37.01
N ILE A 537 22.37 46.05 37.91
CA ILE A 537 22.59 46.14 39.36
C ILE A 537 24.05 45.80 39.70
N ARG A 538 24.65 44.80 39.06
CA ARG A 538 26.07 44.47 39.28
C ARG A 538 26.99 45.59 38.81
N LYS A 539 26.78 46.13 37.60
CA LYS A 539 27.58 47.25 37.07
C LYS A 539 27.41 48.54 37.87
N SER A 540 26.19 48.85 38.34
CA SER A 540 25.94 50.03 39.18
C SER A 540 26.54 49.92 40.59
N ARG A 541 26.67 48.70 41.13
CA ARG A 541 27.41 48.45 42.38
C ARG A 541 28.92 48.67 42.21
N THR A 542 29.48 48.25 41.07
CA THR A 542 30.90 48.47 40.76
C THR A 542 31.22 49.94 40.45
N SER A 543 30.28 50.69 39.85
CA SER A 543 30.47 52.12 39.54
C SER A 543 30.19 53.08 40.71
N LYS A 544 29.31 52.71 41.65
CA LYS A 544 29.15 53.46 42.92
C LYS A 544 30.35 53.30 43.86
N LEU A 545 31.13 52.24 43.71
CA LEU A 545 32.33 52.01 44.53
C LEU A 545 33.55 52.80 44.05
N THR A 546 33.56 53.30 42.80
CA THR A 546 34.66 54.11 42.25
C THR A 546 34.51 55.63 42.50
N THR A 547 33.43 56.08 43.14
CA THR A 547 33.14 57.51 43.39
C THR A 547 33.22 57.97 44.85
N SER A 548 33.50 57.09 45.80
CA SER A 548 33.75 57.47 47.20
C SER A 548 35.25 57.60 47.48
N LYS A 549 35.71 58.81 47.81
CA LYS A 549 37.06 59.11 48.30
C LYS A 549 37.21 58.58 49.73
N ASP A 550 37.69 57.35 49.88
CA ASP A 550 38.55 56.99 51.01
C ASP A 550 39.37 55.76 50.64
N LYS A 551 40.48 56.02 49.96
CA LYS A 551 41.26 54.99 49.25
C LYS A 551 42.29 54.29 50.13
N LYS A 552 42.49 54.70 51.39
CA LYS A 552 43.64 54.24 52.19
C LYS A 552 43.30 53.37 53.41
N SER A 553 42.10 53.50 53.97
CA SER A 553 41.61 52.58 55.02
C SER A 553 40.89 51.36 54.45
N PHE A 554 40.34 51.47 53.25
CA PHE A 554 39.56 50.42 52.60
C PHE A 554 40.41 49.43 51.79
N GLU A 555 41.66 49.77 51.41
CA GLU A 555 42.57 48.83 50.73
C GLU A 555 43.05 47.72 51.69
N GLU A 556 43.27 48.01 52.98
CA GLU A 556 43.61 46.98 53.98
C GLU A 556 42.41 46.12 54.41
N GLU A 557 41.20 46.68 54.37
CA GLU A 557 39.96 45.94 54.69
C GLU A 557 39.48 45.12 53.49
N ASN A 558 39.59 45.62 52.26
CA ASN A 558 39.34 44.85 51.04
C ASN A 558 40.40 43.77 50.81
N GLU A 559 41.68 43.96 51.12
CA GLU A 559 42.66 42.87 50.95
C GLU A 559 42.48 41.76 52.02
N LYS A 560 41.82 42.06 53.14
CA LYS A 560 41.41 41.08 54.16
C LYS A 560 40.06 40.43 53.82
N GLU A 561 39.11 41.18 53.28
CA GLU A 561 37.79 40.68 52.89
C GLU A 561 37.83 39.95 51.55
N ASP A 562 38.65 40.38 50.58
CA ASP A 562 38.90 39.65 49.33
C ASP A 562 39.74 38.38 49.60
N ARG A 563 40.60 38.38 50.62
CA ARG A 563 41.19 37.13 51.14
C ARG A 563 40.19 36.24 51.88
N ARG A 564 39.16 36.78 52.55
CA ARG A 564 38.06 35.99 53.14
C ARG A 564 37.10 35.46 52.09
N ILE A 565 36.70 36.26 51.11
CA ILE A 565 35.80 35.89 50.02
C ILE A 565 36.50 34.95 49.06
N THR A 566 37.78 35.17 48.74
CA THR A 566 38.56 34.18 47.97
C THR A 566 38.70 32.89 48.77
N ARG A 567 38.96 32.94 50.08
CA ARG A 567 38.99 31.73 50.93
C ARG A 567 37.62 31.04 51.06
N ASP A 568 36.51 31.78 51.12
CA ASP A 568 35.14 31.23 51.16
C ASP A 568 34.68 30.73 49.79
N THR A 569 35.14 31.34 48.70
CA THR A 569 34.86 30.90 47.33
C THR A 569 35.72 29.69 46.99
N GLU A 570 36.97 29.63 47.46
CA GLU A 570 37.85 28.46 47.40
C GLU A 570 37.30 27.35 48.30
N VAL A 571 36.78 27.64 49.50
CA VAL A 571 36.11 26.66 50.39
C VAL A 571 34.77 26.21 49.81
N ARG A 572 33.99 27.07 49.16
CA ARG A 572 32.71 26.71 48.51
C ARG A 572 32.94 26.01 47.17
N TYR A 573 34.03 26.29 46.47
CA TYR A 573 34.48 25.59 45.27
C TYR A 573 35.11 24.24 45.63
N GLN A 574 35.91 24.16 46.71
CA GLN A 574 36.41 22.90 47.26
C GLN A 574 35.30 22.07 47.91
N ASN A 575 34.29 22.66 48.56
CA ASN A 575 33.12 21.93 49.05
C ASN A 575 32.25 21.46 47.89
N ARG A 576 32.06 22.25 46.81
CA ARG A 576 31.43 21.74 45.59
C ARG A 576 32.26 20.62 44.97
N ARG A 577 33.58 20.74 44.86
CA ARG A 577 34.48 19.68 44.34
C ARG A 577 34.48 18.42 45.21
N LYS A 578 34.46 18.55 46.55
CA LYS A 578 34.32 17.43 47.49
C LYS A 578 32.91 16.82 47.47
N GLN A 579 31.89 17.59 47.09
CA GLN A 579 30.52 17.10 46.90
C GLN A 579 30.33 16.45 45.53
N THR A 580 31.02 16.90 44.48
CA THR A 580 31.13 16.18 43.20
C THR A 580 32.06 14.98 43.29
N SER A 581 33.13 15.01 44.10
CA SER A 581 34.00 13.85 44.32
C SER A 581 33.32 12.81 45.20
N ARG A 582 32.63 13.19 46.30
CA ARG A 582 31.81 12.25 47.09
C ARG A 582 30.67 11.63 46.26
N SER A 583 30.07 12.39 45.35
CA SER A 583 29.08 11.86 44.39
C SER A 583 29.70 10.94 43.33
N PHE A 584 30.98 11.12 43.01
CA PHE A 584 31.75 10.22 42.14
C PHE A 584 32.28 8.98 42.88
N ASP A 585 32.62 9.10 44.16
CA ASP A 585 33.11 8.02 45.02
C ASP A 585 31.92 7.12 45.45
N ASP A 586 30.75 7.67 45.78
CA ASP A 586 29.50 6.90 45.96
C ASP A 586 29.10 6.15 44.67
N PHE A 587 29.38 6.72 43.49
CA PHE A 587 29.12 6.04 42.21
C PHE A 587 30.18 4.98 41.88
N ARG A 588 31.38 5.07 42.47
CA ARG A 588 32.46 4.09 42.28
C ARG A 588 32.29 2.89 43.23
N ASP A 589 31.78 3.14 44.44
CA ASP A 589 31.49 2.10 45.43
C ASP A 589 30.21 1.31 45.08
N ILE A 590 29.25 1.92 44.36
CA ILE A 590 28.08 1.20 43.81
C ILE A 590 28.42 0.36 42.57
N VAL A 591 29.54 0.64 41.90
CA VAL A 591 29.99 -0.08 40.69
C VAL A 591 31.10 -1.11 40.98
N MET A 592 31.61 -1.19 42.21
CA MET A 592 32.69 -2.12 42.62
C MET A 592 32.37 -3.00 43.85
N MET A 593 31.11 -3.38 44.07
CA MET A 593 30.76 -4.52 44.96
C MET A 593 30.36 -5.76 44.13
N ASP A 594 31.30 -6.70 44.11
CA ASP A 594 31.32 -8.14 43.80
C ASP A 594 30.76 -8.75 42.50
N PRO A 595 31.64 -9.51 41.80
CA PRO A 595 31.32 -10.80 41.19
C PRO A 595 31.82 -11.96 42.08
N ASP A 596 30.92 -12.79 42.62
CA ASP A 596 31.09 -14.22 42.97
C ASP A 596 29.70 -14.74 43.38
N VAL A 597 28.99 -15.54 42.56
CA VAL A 597 29.09 -17.00 42.37
C VAL A 597 28.41 -17.82 43.50
N ASP A 598 27.54 -18.73 43.06
CA ASP A 598 26.85 -19.88 43.71
C ASP A 598 25.32 -19.68 43.90
N ASP A 599 24.47 -20.24 43.04
CA ASP A 599 24.09 -21.65 42.79
C ASP A 599 22.99 -22.16 43.75
N HIS A 600 22.06 -22.89 43.14
CA HIS A 600 21.02 -23.74 43.71
C HIS A 600 19.68 -23.14 44.22
N SER A 601 18.66 -23.41 43.38
CA SER A 601 17.55 -24.32 43.69
C SER A 601 16.16 -23.77 44.07
N GLU A 602 15.18 -24.43 43.45
CA GLU A 602 13.77 -24.63 43.83
C GLU A 602 12.73 -23.52 43.56
N THR A 603 12.26 -23.55 42.32
CA THR A 603 10.89 -23.22 41.94
C THR A 603 9.90 -24.30 42.42
N SER A 604 9.02 -23.94 43.35
CA SER A 604 7.64 -24.45 43.37
C SER A 604 6.71 -23.38 43.92
N PHE A 605 5.79 -22.89 43.10
CA PHE A 605 4.59 -22.18 43.54
C PHE A 605 3.47 -22.44 42.53
N CYS A 606 2.31 -22.80 43.09
CA CYS A 606 1.00 -22.87 42.46
C CYS A 606 0.58 -21.57 41.79
#